data_AF-A0A6B3ILR8-F1
#
_entry.id   AF-A0A6B3ILR8-F1
#
_cell.length_a   1.000
_cell.length_b   1.000
_cell.length_c   1.000
_cell.angle_alpha   90.00
_cell.angle_beta   90.00
_cell.angle_gamma   90.00
#
_symmetry.space_group_name_H-M   'P 1'
#
loop_
_entity.id
_entity.type
_entity.pdbx_description
1 polymer ?
#
loop_
_entity_poly.entity_id
_entity_poly.type
_entity_poly.pdbx_seq_one_letter_code
_entity_poly.pdbx_strand_id
1 'polypeptide(L)' 'SYTTVKTVKTSSTGVLKTTVKASVDGHWRYSFAGTASTPAVTSGADFLDVK' A
#
# COMPACT_ATOMS: atom_id res chain seq x y z
N SER A 1 -1.39 11.55 -9.70
CA SER A 1 -0.29 10.55 -9.71
C SER A 1 -0.02 10.07 -8.30
N TYR A 2 0.45 8.83 -8.13
CA TYR A 2 0.77 8.26 -6.80
C TYR A 2 2.29 8.29 -6.56
N THR A 3 2.69 8.48 -5.30
CA THR A 3 4.08 8.40 -4.85
C THR A 3 4.24 7.30 -3.81
N THR A 4 5.29 6.49 -3.93
CA THR A 4 5.61 5.47 -2.92
C THR A 4 6.13 6.13 -1.65
N VAL A 5 5.37 6.03 -0.57
CA VAL A 5 5.76 6.57 0.75
C VAL A 5 6.41 5.53 1.66
N LYS A 6 6.21 4.24 1.37
CA LYS A 6 6.81 3.13 2.11
C LYS A 6 6.78 1.84 1.29
N THR A 7 7.87 1.07 1.35
CA THR A 7 7.91 -0.32 0.88
C THR A 7 7.92 -1.26 2.08
N VAL A 8 7.12 -2.32 2.01
CA VAL A 8 6.93 -3.29 3.09
C VAL A 8 6.93 -4.70 2.52
N LYS A 9 7.51 -5.64 3.27
CA LYS A 9 7.48 -7.08 2.93
C LYS A 9 6.36 -7.74 3.72
N THR A 10 5.63 -8.64 3.07
CA THR A 10 4.72 -9.56 3.74
C THR A 10 5.50 -10.56 4.58
N SER A 11 4.85 -11.11 5.59
CA SER A 11 5.34 -12.30 6.30
C SER A 11 5.33 -13.54 5.40
N SER A 12 5.91 -14.65 5.87
CA SER A 12 5.91 -15.94 5.17
C SER A 12 4.50 -16.50 4.92
N THR A 13 3.50 -16.03 5.68
CA THR A 13 2.09 -16.42 5.52
C THR A 13 1.26 -15.38 4.75
N GLY A 14 1.90 -14.36 4.17
CA GLY A 14 1.23 -13.35 3.34
C GLY A 14 0.60 -12.17 4.10
N VAL A 15 0.69 -12.13 5.42
CA VAL A 15 0.15 -11.02 6.22
C VAL A 15 1.06 -9.80 6.14
N LEU A 16 0.45 -8.62 5.99
CA LEU A 16 1.12 -7.33 6.04
C LEU A 16 0.55 -6.47 7.19
N LYS A 17 1.43 -5.83 7.96
CA LYS A 17 1.06 -4.80 8.95
C LYS A 17 2.01 -3.62 8.83
N THR A 18 1.46 -2.41 8.68
CA THR A 18 2.25 -1.19 8.61
C THR A 18 1.39 0.01 9.00
N THR A 19 2.05 1.10 9.37
CA THR A 19 1.42 2.39 9.60
C THR A 19 2.23 3.46 8.90
N VAL A 20 1.53 4.36 8.21
CA VAL A 20 2.09 5.61 7.68
C VAL A 20 1.16 6.70 8.19
N LYS A 21 1.73 7.72 8.83
CA LYS A 21 0.96 8.88 9.27
C LYS A 21 0.81 9.82 8.07
N ALA A 22 -0.43 10.13 7.69
CA ALA A 22 -0.71 11.17 6.72
C ALA A 22 -0.59 12.56 7.36
N SER A 23 -0.04 13.51 6.60
CA SER A 23 0.06 14.92 7.00
C SER A 23 -0.91 15.82 6.23
N VAL A 24 -1.53 15.30 5.18
CA VAL A 24 -2.46 15.98 4.28
C VAL A 24 -3.48 14.97 3.74
N ASP A 25 -4.63 15.47 3.29
CA ASP A 25 -5.66 14.67 2.64
C ASP A 25 -5.14 14.03 1.34
N GLY A 26 -5.75 12.91 0.96
CA GLY A 26 -5.51 12.35 -0.36
C GLY A 26 -5.94 10.90 -0.51
N HIS A 27 -5.68 10.38 -1.71
CA HIS A 27 -5.94 8.99 -2.05
C HIS A 27 -4.73 8.10 -1.76
N TRP A 28 -4.97 7.01 -1.05
CA TRP A 28 -3.98 6.00 -0.68
C TRP A 28 -4.32 4.68 -1.35
N ARG A 29 -3.29 3.93 -1.77
CA ARG A 29 -3.47 2.60 -2.33
C ARG A 29 -2.24 1.73 -2.09
N TYR A 30 -2.41 0.42 -2.11
CA TYR A 30 -1.31 -0.53 -2.15
C TYR A 30 -0.98 -0.92 -3.59
N SER A 31 0.32 -1.08 -3.86
CA SER A 31 0.81 -1.71 -5.08
C SER A 31 1.63 -2.93 -4.70
N PHE A 32 1.18 -4.11 -5.15
CA PHE A 32 1.87 -5.37 -4.95
C PHE A 32 2.70 -5.67 -6.19
N ALA A 33 4.01 -5.82 -6.00
CA ALA A 33 4.96 -6.06 -7.08
C ALA A 33 4.89 -7.48 -7.67
N GLY A 34 4.14 -8.40 -7.05
CA GLY A 34 4.10 -9.81 -7.44
C GLY A 34 5.18 -10.65 -6.76
N THR A 35 5.06 -11.96 -6.94
CA THR A 35 6.05 -12.99 -6.61
C THR A 35 6.20 -13.95 -7.79
N ALA A 36 7.02 -14.99 -7.65
CA ALA A 36 7.13 -16.04 -8.67
C ALA A 36 5.81 -16.77 -8.95
N SER A 37 4.91 -16.88 -7.97
CA SER A 37 3.65 -17.62 -8.07
C SER A 37 2.39 -16.74 -8.04
N THR A 38 2.52 -15.44 -7.82
CA THR A 38 1.38 -14.51 -7.71
C THR A 38 1.66 -13.24 -8.51
N PRO A 39 0.85 -12.91 -9.54
CA PRO A 39 1.07 -11.72 -10.35
C PRO A 39 1.01 -10.41 -9.56
N ALA A 40 1.63 -9.37 -10.12
CA ALA A 40 1.53 -8.01 -9.61
C ALA A 40 0.10 -7.47 -9.76
N VAL A 41 -0.36 -6.71 -8.76
CA VAL A 41 -1.68 -6.05 -8.80
C VAL A 41 -1.63 -4.77 -7.97
N THR A 42 -2.41 -3.78 -8.38
CA THR A 42 -2.54 -2.53 -7.61
C THR A 42 -3.98 -2.37 -7.16
N SER A 43 -4.19 -2.12 -5.87
CA SER A 43 -5.53 -1.99 -5.28
C SER A 43 -6.29 -0.79 -5.82
N GLY A 44 -7.60 -0.75 -5.60
CA GLY A 44 -8.35 0.51 -5.59
C GLY A 44 -7.74 1.51 -4.60
N ALA A 45 -8.14 2.78 -4.72
CA ALA A 45 -7.66 3.83 -3.86
C ALA A 45 -8.71 4.25 -2.84
N ASP A 46 -8.28 4.51 -1.62
CA ASP A 46 -9.10 4.95 -0.50
C ASP A 46 -8.79 6.42 -0.20
N PHE A 47 -9.83 7.24 -0.01
CA PHE A 47 -9.64 8.63 0.39
C PHE A 47 -9.46 8.75 1.90
N LEU A 48 -8.40 9.43 2.31
CA LEU A 48 -8.11 9.75 3.71
C LEU A 48 -8.24 11.27 3.91
N ASP A 49 -9.08 11.63 4.89
CA ASP A 49 -9.33 12.99 5.37
C ASP A 49 -8.55 13.20 6.69
N VAL A 50 -7.64 14.17 6.71
CA VAL A 50 -6.78 14.50 7.86
C VAL A 50 -7.42 15.65 8.65
N LYS A 51 -7.59 15.45 9.96
CA LYS A 51 -8.24 16.40 10.87
C LYS A 51 -7.31 16.91 11.96
#